data_AF-A0A3D5Q070-F1
#
_entry.id   AF-A0A3D5Q070-F1
#
_cell.length_a   1.000
_cell.length_b   1.000
_cell.length_c   1.000
_cell.angle_alpha   90.00
_cell.angle_beta   90.00
_cell.angle_gamma   90.00
#
_symmetry.space_group_name_H-M   'P 1'
#
loop_
_entity.id
_entity.type
_entity.pdbx_description
1 polymer ?
#
loop_
_entity_poly.entity_id
_entity_poly.type
_entity_poly.pdbx_seq_one_letter_code
_entity_poly.pdbx_strand_id
1 'polypeptide(L)'
;MQARDAPDVAPLPLAIYVMTQQYWEIIGYQGTEKIFERKVKLGCYTENQMMHLLRALAAKAGLEADEIVGAYAKRKTKGANDLLEVRRDSKNATLMCGVNPYFVARVVKEKS
;
A
#
# COMPACT_ATOMS: atom_id res chain seq x y z
N MET A 1 -7.93 4.06 -65.96
CA MET A 1 -7.46 3.39 -64.73
C MET A 1 -7.75 4.33 -63.58
N GLN A 2 -8.76 4.00 -62.78
CA GLN A 2 -9.32 4.86 -61.74
C GLN A 2 -8.37 4.94 -60.54
N ALA A 3 -8.05 6.18 -60.15
CA ALA A 3 -7.63 6.51 -58.80
C ALA A 3 -8.71 6.05 -57.83
N ARG A 4 -8.34 5.22 -56.85
CA ARG A 4 -9.21 4.87 -55.74
C ARG A 4 -8.67 5.58 -54.51
N ASP A 5 -9.34 6.69 -54.21
CA ASP A 5 -9.37 7.34 -52.91
C ASP A 5 -9.40 6.31 -51.78
N ALA A 6 -8.37 6.32 -50.94
CA ALA A 6 -8.45 5.76 -49.60
C ALA A 6 -9.14 6.80 -48.72
N PRO A 7 -10.21 6.47 -47.98
CA PRO A 7 -10.78 7.40 -47.03
C PRO A 7 -9.78 7.66 -45.90
N ASP A 8 -9.46 8.95 -45.76
CA ASP A 8 -8.83 9.62 -44.64
C ASP A 8 -9.45 9.15 -43.31
N VAL A 9 -8.80 8.18 -42.66
CA VAL A 9 -9.18 7.73 -41.31
C VAL A 9 -8.59 8.74 -40.33
N ALA A 10 -9.36 9.81 -40.08
CA ALA A 10 -9.04 10.77 -39.04
C ALA A 10 -8.80 10.03 -37.71
N PRO A 11 -7.69 10.29 -36.98
CA PRO A 11 -7.52 9.76 -35.64
C PRO A 11 -8.63 10.30 -34.76
N LEU A 12 -9.42 9.39 -34.17
CA LEU A 12 -10.46 9.72 -33.21
C LEU A 12 -9.90 10.68 -32.14
N PRO A 13 -10.71 11.63 -31.64
CA PRO A 13 -10.25 12.56 -30.62
C PRO A 13 -9.80 11.76 -29.41
N LEU A 14 -8.56 12.00 -28.99
CA LEU A 14 -8.02 11.59 -27.70
C LEU A 14 -8.91 12.22 -26.63
N ALA A 15 -10.04 11.59 -26.33
CA ALA A 15 -10.73 11.76 -25.07
C ALA A 15 -9.63 11.62 -24.03
N ILE A 16 -9.34 12.73 -23.37
CA ILE A 16 -8.28 12.86 -22.38
C ILE A 16 -8.50 11.72 -21.39
N TYR A 17 -7.74 10.64 -21.54
CA TYR A 17 -7.78 9.55 -20.59
C TYR A 17 -7.12 10.14 -19.35
N VAL A 18 -7.95 10.70 -18.46
CA VAL A 18 -7.50 11.09 -17.13
C VAL A 18 -7.14 9.77 -16.46
N MET A 19 -5.87 9.36 -16.62
CA MET A 19 -5.30 8.26 -15.87
C MET A 19 -5.35 8.70 -14.41
N THR A 20 -6.43 8.33 -13.70
CA THR A 20 -6.48 8.49 -12.26
C THR A 20 -5.40 7.59 -11.68
N GLN A 21 -4.21 8.15 -11.44
CA GLN A 21 -3.10 7.39 -10.91
C GLN A 21 -3.41 7.11 -9.44
N GLN A 22 -3.43 5.83 -9.12
CA GLN A 22 -3.63 5.34 -7.77
C GLN A 22 -2.27 5.08 -7.15
N TYR A 23 -2.11 5.54 -5.91
CA TYR A 23 -0.89 5.36 -5.14
C TYR A 23 -1.23 4.75 -3.79
N TRP A 24 -0.34 3.90 -3.31
CA TRP A 24 -0.26 3.60 -1.90
C TRP A 24 0.44 4.75 -1.20
N GLU A 25 -0.26 5.34 -0.24
CA GLU A 25 0.33 6.26 0.72
C GLU A 25 0.58 5.50 2.02
N ILE A 26 1.85 5.42 2.40
CA ILE A 26 2.35 4.71 3.57
C ILE A 26 2.81 5.76 4.58
N ILE A 27 2.27 5.73 5.79
CA ILE A 27 2.58 6.67 6.86
C ILE A 27 2.89 5.90 8.13
N GLY A 28 3.98 6.26 8.80
CA GLY A 28 4.35 5.76 10.12
C GLY A 28 4.16 6.83 11.18
N TYR A 29 3.62 6.41 12.32
CA TYR A 29 3.37 7.26 13.48
C TYR A 29 4.01 6.66 14.73
N GLN A 30 4.56 7.52 15.58
CA GLN A 30 4.97 7.20 16.94
C GLN A 30 4.16 8.11 17.88
N GLY A 31 3.16 7.54 18.54
CA GLY A 31 2.11 8.33 19.19
C GLY A 31 1.36 9.22 18.19
N THR A 32 1.48 10.54 18.35
CA THR A 32 0.88 11.55 17.46
C THR A 32 1.86 12.09 16.41
N GLU A 33 3.14 11.76 16.52
CA GLU A 33 4.19 12.27 15.64
C GLU A 33 4.33 11.40 14.39
N LYS A 34 4.40 12.05 13.23
CA LYS A 34 4.63 11.37 11.94
C LYS A 34 6.13 11.12 11.76
N ILE A 35 6.54 9.86 11.81
CA ILE A 35 7.96 9.44 11.70
C ILE A 35 8.35 9.00 10.29
N PHE A 36 7.37 8.65 9.45
CA PHE A 36 7.61 8.14 8.10
C PHE A 36 6.47 8.52 7.16
N GLU A 37 6.80 8.84 5.92
CA GLU A 37 5.82 9.06 4.85
C GLU A 37 6.43 8.67 3.50
N ARG A 38 5.69 7.86 2.74
CA ARG A 38 6.09 7.46 1.39
C ARG A 38 4.88 7.19 0.51
N LYS A 39 4.96 7.68 -0.73
CA LYS A 39 4.00 7.33 -1.79
C LYS A 39 4.66 6.39 -2.79
N VAL A 40 3.96 5.32 -3.16
CA VAL A 40 4.37 4.36 -4.20
C VAL A 40 3.22 4.07 -5.13
N LYS A 41 3.50 3.87 -6.42
CA LYS A 41 2.46 3.56 -7.41
C LYS A 41 1.76 2.24 -7.05
N LEU A 42 0.42 2.21 -7.17
CA LEU A 42 -0.37 1.03 -6.80
C LEU A 42 0.10 -0.24 -7.54
N GLY A 43 0.42 -0.12 -8.83
CA GLY A 43 0.86 -1.25 -9.67
C GLY A 43 2.20 -1.86 -9.29
N CYS A 44 2.99 -1.24 -8.42
CA CYS A 44 4.30 -1.77 -8.01
C CYS A 44 4.21 -2.75 -6.82
N TYR A 45 3.10 -2.76 -6.08
CA TYR A 45 2.95 -3.54 -4.87
C TYR A 45 1.56 -4.19 -4.81
N THR A 46 1.55 -5.51 -4.61
CA THR A 46 0.34 -6.23 -4.23
C THR A 46 -0.03 -5.91 -2.78
N GLU A 47 -1.30 -6.13 -2.42
CA GLU A 47 -1.77 -5.96 -1.04
C GLU A 47 -0.95 -6.81 -0.04
N ASN A 48 -0.63 -8.06 -0.39
CA ASN A 48 0.21 -8.93 0.43
C ASN A 48 1.61 -8.36 0.64
N GLN A 49 2.25 -7.85 -0.42
CA GLN A 49 3.55 -7.18 -0.30
C GLN A 49 3.47 -5.94 0.59
N MET A 50 2.37 -5.18 0.50
CA MET A 50 2.14 -4.04 1.38
C MET A 50 2.00 -4.47 2.85
N MET A 51 1.27 -5.55 3.13
CA MET A 51 1.17 -6.10 4.48
C MET A 51 2.53 -6.52 5.04
N HIS A 52 3.37 -7.19 4.25
CA HIS A 52 4.73 -7.55 4.67
C HIS A 52 5.61 -6.31 4.90
N LEU A 53 5.50 -5.30 4.04
CA LEU A 53 6.23 -4.04 4.19
C LEU A 53 5.85 -3.33 5.50
N LEU A 54 4.56 -3.24 5.81
CA LEU A 54 4.07 -2.64 7.06
C LEU A 54 4.61 -3.37 8.29
N ARG A 55 4.62 -4.71 8.28
CA ARG A 55 5.22 -5.51 9.36
C ARG A 55 6.71 -5.24 9.52
N ALA A 56 7.45 -5.17 8.42
CA ALA A 56 8.88 -4.90 8.45
C ALA A 56 9.20 -3.50 9.00
N LEU A 57 8.39 -2.50 8.62
CA LEU A 57 8.52 -1.13 9.12
C LEU A 57 8.19 -1.05 10.62
N ALA A 58 7.09 -1.68 11.06
CA ALA A 58 6.72 -1.75 12.47
C ALA A 58 7.79 -2.46 13.31
N ALA A 59 8.29 -3.61 12.82
CA ALA A 59 9.37 -4.36 13.45
C ALA A 59 10.64 -3.51 13.61
N LYS A 60 11.07 -2.85 12.53
CA LYS A 60 12.28 -2.02 12.53
C LYS A 60 12.18 -0.84 13.49
N ALA A 61 10.98 -0.29 13.67
CA ALA A 61 10.81 0.98 14.37
C ALA A 61 10.75 0.84 15.90
N GLY A 62 10.40 -0.33 16.45
CA GLY A 62 10.25 -0.43 17.91
C GLY A 62 10.03 -1.83 18.48
N LEU A 63 10.42 -2.89 17.78
CA LEU A 63 10.33 -4.26 18.32
C LEU A 63 11.72 -4.88 18.42
N GLU A 64 11.95 -5.57 19.53
CA GLU A 64 13.14 -6.39 19.74
C GLU A 64 13.06 -7.69 18.95
N ALA A 65 14.20 -8.34 18.71
CA ALA A 65 14.26 -9.56 17.90
C ALA A 65 13.33 -10.67 18.43
N ASP A 66 13.28 -10.87 19.76
CA ASP A 66 12.41 -11.87 20.38
C ASP A 66 10.93 -11.57 20.19
N GLU A 67 10.55 -10.29 20.21
CA GLU A 67 9.16 -9.87 19.99
C GLU A 67 8.75 -10.08 18.53
N ILE A 68 9.65 -9.82 17.59
CA ILE A 68 9.44 -10.10 16.16
C ILE A 68 9.23 -11.61 15.98
N VAL A 69 10.10 -12.45 16.55
CA VAL A 69 9.96 -13.91 16.47
C VAL A 69 8.63 -14.38 17.07
N GLY A 70 8.24 -13.83 18.22
CA GLY A 70 6.96 -14.11 18.86
C GLY A 70 5.76 -13.69 18.00
N ALA A 71 5.88 -12.62 17.21
CA ALA A 71 4.83 -12.15 16.32
C ALA A 71 4.61 -13.07 15.11
N TYR A 72 5.66 -13.80 14.69
CA TYR A 72 5.58 -14.82 13.63
C TYR A 72 5.26 -16.21 14.16
N ALA A 73 5.26 -16.42 15.48
CA ALA A 73 4.93 -17.70 16.09
C ALA A 73 3.47 -18.09 15.85
N LYS A 74 3.19 -19.40 15.86
CA LYS A 74 1.84 -19.93 15.64
C LYS A 74 0.90 -19.43 16.73
N ARG A 75 -0.28 -18.94 16.34
CA ARG A 75 -1.31 -18.53 17.30
C ARG A 75 -1.57 -19.62 18.34
N LYS A 76 -1.69 -19.22 19.60
CA LYS A 76 -1.89 -20.07 20.79
C LYS A 76 -0.66 -20.90 21.24
N THR A 77 0.55 -20.62 20.76
CA THR A 77 1.78 -21.19 21.35
C THR A 77 2.36 -20.29 22.44
N LYS A 78 3.15 -20.86 23.35
CA LYS A 78 3.89 -20.10 24.37
C LYS A 78 4.86 -19.14 23.68
N GLY A 79 4.71 -17.83 23.89
CA GLY A 79 5.52 -16.78 23.24
C GLY A 79 4.91 -16.17 21.99
N ALA A 80 3.70 -16.58 21.56
CA ALA A 80 2.99 -15.90 20.49
C ALA A 80 2.52 -14.51 20.93
N ASN A 81 2.69 -13.50 20.08
CA ASN A 81 2.17 -12.16 20.28
C ASN A 81 1.52 -11.63 18.99
N ASP A 82 0.72 -10.56 19.12
CA ASP A 82 -0.01 -9.97 17.99
C ASP A 82 0.55 -8.59 17.59
N LEU A 83 1.80 -8.29 17.94
CA LEU A 83 2.41 -6.95 17.75
C LEU A 83 2.56 -6.58 16.26
N LEU A 84 2.73 -7.58 15.39
CA LEU A 84 2.80 -7.42 13.93
C LEU A 84 1.53 -7.90 13.20
N GLU A 85 0.40 -7.97 13.91
CA GLU A 85 -0.87 -8.23 13.26
C GLU A 85 -1.22 -7.07 12.32
N VAL A 86 -1.56 -7.41 11.07
CA VAL A 86 -2.01 -6.42 10.08
C VAL A 86 -3.53 -6.44 10.07
N ARG A 87 -4.12 -5.30 10.43
CA ARG A 87 -5.57 -5.09 10.41
C ARG A 87 -5.96 -4.44 9.09
N ARG A 88 -6.95 -5.01 8.43
CA ARG A 88 -7.56 -4.46 7.22
C ARG A 88 -8.86 -3.77 7.59
N ASP A 89 -9.00 -2.52 7.18
CA ASP A 89 -10.29 -1.84 7.16
C ASP A 89 -10.91 -1.96 5.76
N SER A 90 -11.93 -2.82 5.66
CA SER A 90 -12.66 -3.07 4.42
C SER A 90 -13.40 -1.84 3.89
N LYS A 91 -13.74 -0.87 4.75
CA LYS A 91 -14.48 0.33 4.32
C LYS A 91 -13.60 1.34 3.59
N ASN A 92 -12.34 1.45 4.00
CA ASN A 92 -11.42 2.49 3.51
C ASN A 92 -10.28 1.93 2.64
N ALA A 93 -10.21 0.61 2.42
CA ALA A 93 -9.06 -0.05 1.79
C ALA A 93 -7.73 0.33 2.47
N THR A 94 -7.77 0.42 3.79
CA THR A 94 -6.63 0.82 4.63
C THR A 94 -6.07 -0.41 5.34
N LEU A 95 -4.75 -0.53 5.32
CA LEU A 95 -3.99 -1.53 6.07
C LEU A 95 -3.28 -0.84 7.22
N MET A 96 -3.33 -1.44 8.40
CA MET A 96 -2.72 -0.90 9.61
C MET A 96 -1.91 -2.00 10.31
N CYS A 97 -0.74 -1.68 10.82
CA CYS A 97 0.12 -2.62 11.55
C CYS A 97 0.88 -1.93 12.67
N GLY A 98 1.10 -2.64 13.77
CA GLY A 98 1.75 -2.11 14.97
C GLY A 98 0.79 -1.47 15.95
N VAL A 99 1.28 -1.27 17.18
CA VAL A 99 0.55 -0.64 18.28
C VAL A 99 1.10 0.75 18.54
N ASN A 100 2.41 0.85 18.77
CA ASN A 100 3.17 2.11 18.86
C ASN A 100 4.68 1.78 18.83
N PRO A 101 5.44 2.16 17.81
CA PRO A 101 5.03 2.85 16.58
C PRO A 101 4.08 2.01 15.72
N TYR A 102 3.21 2.68 14.95
CA TYR A 102 2.24 2.03 14.05
C TYR A 102 2.35 2.61 12.64
N PHE A 103 2.06 1.77 11.64
CA PHE A 103 2.13 2.12 10.23
C PHE A 103 0.79 1.88 9.55
N VAL A 104 0.44 2.78 8.64
CA VAL A 104 -0.80 2.79 7.90
C VAL A 104 -0.49 2.88 6.42
N ALA A 105 -1.12 2.04 5.60
CA ALA A 105 -1.11 2.16 4.15
C ALA A 105 -2.54 2.34 3.63
N ARG A 106 -2.77 3.36 2.81
CA ARG A 106 -4.07 3.61 2.16
C ARG A 106 -3.91 3.89 0.68
N VAL A 107 -4.93 3.54 -0.09
CA VAL A 107 -4.96 3.86 -1.52
C VAL A 107 -5.53 5.26 -1.72
N VAL A 108 -4.74 6.15 -2.31
CA VAL A 108 -5.15 7.51 -2.68
C VAL A 108 -5.21 7.65 -4.19
N LYS A 109 -6.22 8.37 -4.67
CA LYS A 109 -6.34 8.75 -6.09
C LYS A 109 -5.79 10.16 -6.25
N GLU A 110 -4.78 10.31 -7.09
CA GLU A 110 -4.35 11.64 -7.52
C GLU A 110 -5.23 12.05 -8.70
N LYS A 111 -5.99 13.13 -8.52
CA LYS A 111 -6.68 13.77 -9.65
C LYS A 111 -5.62 14.57 -10.40
N SER A 112 -5.26 14.07 -11.58
CA SER A 112 -4.51 14.87 -12.56
C SER A 112 -5.44 15.79 -13.34
#